data_AF-A0A524IB11-F1
#
_entry.id   AF-A0A524IB11-F1
#
_cell.length_a   1.000
_cell.length_b   1.000
_cell.length_c   1.000
_cell.angle_alpha   90.00
_cell.angle_beta   90.00
_cell.angle_gamma   90.00
#
_symmetry.space_group_name_H-M   'P 1'
#
loop_
_entity.id
_entity.type
_entity.pdbx_description
1 polymer ?
#
loop_
_entity_poly.entity_id
_entity_poly.type
_entity_poly.pdbx_seq_one_letter_code
_entity_poly.pdbx_strand_id
1 'polypeptide(L)'
;MVVDRETFRPFRTGVACVAAARAQDPGRFRWRTEAYEFVEHVPAFDLLCGSAREREALERGQGWRDLAAEWAREERAFVKRRSRHLRYDP
;
A
#
# COMPACT_ATOMS: atom_id res chain seq x y z
N MET A 1 18.61 -6.53 4.51
CA MET A 1 18.63 -7.11 3.14
C MET A 1 17.42 -8.00 2.96
N VAL A 2 16.91 -8.16 1.73
CA VAL A 2 15.90 -9.17 1.42
C VAL A 2 16.62 -10.50 1.20
N VAL A 3 16.24 -11.53 1.96
CA VAL A 3 16.90 -12.86 1.93
C VAL A 3 16.33 -13.80 0.88
N ASP A 4 15.06 -13.61 0.53
CA ASP A 4 14.35 -14.32 -0.54
C ASP A 4 13.42 -13.34 -1.25
N ARG A 5 13.67 -13.12 -2.54
CA ARG A 5 12.93 -12.16 -3.35
C ARG A 5 11.56 -12.68 -3.80
N GLU A 6 11.38 -14.00 -3.90
CA GLU A 6 10.16 -14.62 -4.43
C GLU A 6 9.03 -14.61 -3.40
N THR A 7 9.40 -14.69 -2.12
CA THR A 7 8.46 -14.59 -1.00
C THR A 7 8.24 -13.14 -0.54
N PHE A 8 9.14 -12.21 -0.90
CA PHE A 8 9.00 -10.81 -0.53
C PHE A 8 7.81 -10.14 -1.23
N ARG A 9 7.07 -9.33 -0.47
CA ARG A 9 5.88 -8.61 -0.93
C ARG A 9 6.08 -7.11 -0.73
N PRO A 10 6.80 -6.41 -1.64
CA PRO A 10 7.34 -5.06 -1.39
C PRO A 10 6.28 -4.05 -0.97
N PHE A 11 5.17 -3.96 -1.71
CA PHE A 11 4.09 -3.03 -1.39
C PHE A 11 3.44 -3.32 -0.02
N ARG A 12 3.10 -4.60 0.22
CA ARG A 12 2.54 -5.05 1.52
C ARG A 12 3.48 -4.73 2.67
N THR A 13 4.79 -4.98 2.50
CA THR A 13 5.81 -4.65 3.49
C THR A 13 5.86 -3.14 3.75
N GLY A 14 5.80 -2.31 2.71
CA GLY A 14 5.76 -0.85 2.87
C GLY A 14 4.58 -0.37 3.73
N VAL A 15 3.37 -0.87 3.44
CA VAL A 15 2.18 -0.54 4.24
C VAL A 15 2.30 -1.08 5.67
N ALA A 16 2.85 -2.28 5.85
CA ALA A 16 3.11 -2.83 7.19
C ALA A 16 4.10 -1.97 8.00
N CYS A 17 5.16 -1.45 7.38
CA CYS A 17 6.10 -0.54 8.02
C CYS A 17 5.42 0.77 8.46
N VAL A 18 4.58 1.36 7.60
CA VAL A 18 3.83 2.58 7.92
C VAL A 18 2.84 2.33 9.06
N ALA A 19 2.09 1.23 9.00
CA ALA A 19 1.16 0.83 10.05
C ALA A 19 1.88 0.64 11.39
N ALA A 20 3.04 -0.03 11.38
CA ALA A 20 3.87 -0.23 12.57
C ALA A 20 4.43 1.09 13.12
N ALA A 21 4.90 2.00 12.26
CA ALA A 21 5.37 3.32 12.68
C ALA A 21 4.26 4.13 13.35
N ARG A 22 3.05 4.13 12.78
CA ARG A 22 1.88 4.77 13.39
C ARG A 22 1.49 4.14 14.73
N ALA A 23 1.58 2.82 14.85
CA ALA A 23 1.21 2.10 16.06
C ALA A 23 2.14 2.40 17.26
N GLN A 24 3.37 2.88 17.04
CA GLN A 24 4.29 3.26 18.12
C GLN A 24 3.78 4.45 18.93
N ASP A 25 3.24 5.47 18.26
CA ASP A 25 2.61 6.64 18.88
C ASP A 25 1.62 7.29 17.91
N PRO A 26 0.34 6.87 17.94
CA PRO A 26 -0.68 7.43 17.05
C PRO A 26 -0.92 8.93 17.28
N GLY A 27 -0.63 9.45 18.48
CA GLY A 27 -0.82 10.86 18.85
C GLY A 27 0.26 11.77 18.24
N ARG A 28 1.47 11.26 18.03
CA ARG A 28 2.59 11.98 17.40
C ARG A 28 2.82 11.66 15.93
N PHE A 29 2.35 10.52 15.43
CA PHE A 29 2.48 10.17 14.02
C PHE A 29 1.79 11.19 13.12
N ARG A 30 2.45 11.62 12.04
CA ARG A 30 1.90 12.56 11.06
C ARG A 30 2.14 12.03 9.65
N TRP A 31 1.12 12.13 8.81
CA TRP A 31 1.28 11.96 7.37
C TRP A 31 2.05 13.14 6.80
N ARG A 32 2.86 12.88 5.78
CA ARG A 32 3.55 13.93 5.03
C ARG A 32 2.53 14.83 4.34
N THR A 33 2.68 16.15 4.50
CA THR A 33 1.79 17.17 3.92
C THR A 33 2.48 18.04 2.89
N GLU A 34 3.81 17.99 2.81
CA GLU A 34 4.58 18.66 1.76
C GLU A 34 4.32 18.00 0.40
N ALA A 35 4.38 18.84 -0.64
CA ALA A 35 4.24 18.41 -2.03
C ALA A 35 5.11 17.18 -2.35
N TYR A 36 4.55 16.28 -3.16
CA TYR A 36 5.25 15.09 -3.64
C TYR A 36 5.20 15.04 -5.17
N GLU A 37 6.38 14.91 -5.80
CA GLU A 37 6.63 15.10 -7.22
C GLU A 37 6.15 16.48 -7.72
N PHE A 38 4.85 16.67 -7.93
CA PHE A 38 4.22 17.94 -8.32
C PHE A 38 2.80 18.12 -7.78
N VAL A 39 2.37 17.24 -6.85
CA VAL A 39 1.01 17.23 -6.30
C VAL A 39 1.04 17.78 -4.88
N GLU A 40 0.29 18.86 -4.66
CA GLU A 40 0.25 19.59 -3.39
C GLU A 40 -1.01 19.30 -2.57
N HIS A 41 -2.09 18.84 -3.23
CA HIS A 41 -3.42 18.72 -2.63
C HIS A 41 -3.83 17.28 -2.29
N VAL A 42 -2.99 16.30 -2.62
CA VAL A 42 -3.19 14.88 -2.27
C VAL A 42 -2.04 14.46 -1.36
N PRO A 43 -2.31 13.86 -0.18
CA PRO A 43 -1.26 13.32 0.66
C PRO A 43 -0.36 12.36 -0.12
N ALA A 44 0.96 12.44 0.08
CA ALA A 44 1.93 11.63 -0.65
C ALA A 44 1.64 10.13 -0.55
N PHE A 45 1.19 9.67 0.62
CA PHE A 45 0.83 8.27 0.84
C PHE A 45 -0.36 7.83 0.00
N ASP A 46 -1.39 8.68 -0.11
CA ASP A 46 -2.60 8.40 -0.89
C ASP A 46 -2.25 8.34 -2.39
N LEU A 47 -1.39 9.26 -2.84
CA LEU A 47 -0.89 9.29 -4.22
C LEU A 47 -0.12 8.01 -4.56
N LEU A 48 0.77 7.56 -3.67
CA LEU A 48 1.55 6.33 -3.86
C LEU A 48 0.69 5.05 -3.80
N CYS A 49 -0.36 5.04 -2.97
CA CYS A 49 -1.34 3.94 -2.93
C CYS A 49 -2.32 3.99 -4.11
N GLY A 50 -2.41 5.12 -4.81
CA GLY A 50 -3.41 5.39 -5.84
C GLY A 50 -4.82 5.63 -5.27
N SER A 51 -4.96 5.78 -3.95
CA SER A 51 -6.24 6.00 -3.26
C SER A 51 -6.04 6.46 -1.80
N ALA A 52 -7.05 7.10 -1.21
CA ALA A 52 -7.08 7.42 0.21
C ALA A 52 -7.46 6.23 1.12
N ARG A 53 -7.95 5.11 0.54
CA ARG A 53 -8.52 3.98 1.28
C ARG A 53 -7.57 3.44 2.33
N GLU A 54 -6.32 3.24 1.96
CA GLU A 54 -5.30 2.63 2.82
C GLU A 54 -4.97 3.54 4.01
N ARG A 55 -4.80 4.86 3.77
CA ARG A 55 -4.55 5.84 4.83
C ARG A 55 -5.70 5.88 5.82
N GLU A 56 -6.92 6.06 5.32
CA GLU A 56 -8.11 6.18 6.16
C GLU A 56 -8.38 4.90 6.96
N ALA A 57 -8.13 3.73 6.37
CA ALA A 57 -8.23 2.46 7.09
C ALA A 57 -7.24 2.39 8.26
N LEU A 58 -5.98 2.77 8.03
CA LEU A 58 -4.98 2.82 9.10
C LEU A 58 -5.32 3.87 10.18
N GLU A 59 -5.90 5.00 9.79
CA GLU A 59 -6.40 6.02 10.72
C GLU A 59 -7.54 5.49 11.59
N ARG A 60 -8.46 4.71 11.01
CA ARG A 60 -9.53 3.99 11.72
C ARG A 60 -9.04 2.80 12.55
N GLY A 61 -7.73 2.50 12.53
CA GLY A 61 -7.14 1.43 13.32
C GLY A 61 -7.24 0.04 12.68
N GLN A 62 -7.62 -0.06 11.40
CA GLN A 62 -7.61 -1.32 10.67
C GLN A 62 -6.17 -1.85 10.53
N GLY A 63 -5.98 -3.16 10.65
CA GLY A 63 -4.68 -3.78 10.50
C GLY A 63 -4.23 -3.85 9.04
N TRP A 64 -2.93 -3.75 8.79
CA TRP A 64 -2.38 -3.89 7.43
C TRP A 64 -2.66 -5.27 6.82
N ARG A 65 -2.89 -6.30 7.65
CA ARG A 65 -3.27 -7.65 7.19
C ARG A 65 -4.68 -7.68 6.61
N ASP A 66 -5.60 -6.91 7.17
CA ASP A 66 -6.98 -6.83 6.69
C ASP A 66 -7.00 -6.12 5.33
N LEU A 67 -6.26 -5.01 5.21
CA LEU A 67 -6.04 -4.34 3.92
C LEU A 67 -5.43 -5.29 2.89
N ALA A 68 -4.43 -6.09 3.27
CA ALA A 68 -3.80 -7.05 2.36
C ALA A 68 -4.76 -8.15 1.88
N ALA A 69 -5.77 -8.52 2.68
CA ALA A 69 -6.81 -9.46 2.28
C ALA A 69 -7.76 -8.85 1.25
N GLU A 70 -8.12 -7.57 1.40
CA GLU A 70 -8.95 -6.84 0.43
C GLU A 70 -8.26 -6.75 -0.94
N TRP A 71 -6.96 -6.43 -0.96
CA TRP A 71 -6.17 -6.37 -2.21
C TRP A 71 -6.11 -7.71 -2.92
N ALA A 72 -6.14 -8.84 -2.21
CA ALA A 72 -6.05 -10.16 -2.83
C ALA A 72 -7.20 -10.39 -3.84
N ARG A 73 -8.38 -9.80 -3.61
CA ARG A 73 -9.49 -9.86 -4.57
C ARG A 73 -9.18 -9.03 -5.83
N GLU A 74 -8.65 -7.83 -5.65
CA GLU A 74 -8.31 -6.90 -6.72
C GLU A 74 -7.15 -7.43 -7.58
N GLU A 75 -6.13 -7.99 -6.94
CA GLU A 75 -5.01 -8.67 -7.59
C GLU A 75 -5.48 -9.83 -8.45
N ARG A 76 -6.36 -10.71 -7.92
CA ARG A 76 -6.94 -11.81 -8.72
C ARG A 76 -7.71 -11.29 -9.93
N ALA A 77 -8.51 -10.25 -9.76
CA ALA A 77 -9.23 -9.62 -10.86
C ALA A 77 -8.26 -9.02 -11.90
N PHE A 78 -7.18 -8.39 -11.44
CA PHE A 78 -6.15 -7.82 -12.32
C PHE A 78 -5.38 -8.90 -13.07
N VAL A 79 -5.01 -10.01 -12.41
CA VAL A 79 -4.36 -11.17 -13.05
C VAL A 79 -5.24 -11.71 -14.19
N LYS A 80 -6.55 -11.84 -13.97
CA LYS A 80 -7.50 -12.24 -15.02
C LYS A 80 -7.58 -11.21 -16.15
N ARG A 81 -7.60 -9.92 -15.84
CA ARG A 81 -7.70 -8.84 -16.83
C ARG A 81 -6.44 -8.69 -17.66
N ARG A 82 -5.25 -8.90 -17.07
CA ARG A 82 -3.96 -8.73 -17.75
C ARG A 82 -3.61 -9.89 -18.69
N SER A 83 -4.17 -11.09 -18.47
CA SER A 83 -3.80 -12.31 -19.21
C SER A 83 -3.90 -12.15 -20.73
N ARG A 84 -4.92 -11.47 -21.23
CA ARG A 84 -5.13 -11.21 -22.67
C ARG A 84 -4.11 -10.26 -23.30
N HIS A 85 -3.23 -9.66 -22.51
CA HIS A 85 -2.22 -8.69 -22.98
C HIS A 85 -0.79 -9.15 -22.69
N LEU A 86 -0.59 -10.38 -22.19
CA LEU A 86 0.74 -10.92 -21.94
C LEU A 86 1.47 -11.18 -23.27
N ARG A 87 2.75 -10.80 -23.32
CA ARG A 87 3.66 -11.03 -24.46
C ARG A 87 4.73 -12.08 -24.16
N TYR A 88 4.79 -12.53 -22.92
CA TYR A 88 5.73 -13.52 -22.38
C TYR A 88 4.97 -14.46 -21.46
N ASP A 89 5.53 -15.65 -21.25
CA ASP A 89 4.96 -16.61 -20.33
C ASP A 89 4.91 -16.03 -18.89
N PRO A 90 3.88 -16.40 -18.09
CA PRO A 90 3.65 -15.83 -16.76
C PRO A 90 4.73 -16.13 -15.73
#